data_AF-A0A6J2S5T7-F1
#
_entry.id   AF-A0A6J2S5T7-F1
#
_cell.length_a   1.000
_cell.length_b   1.000
_cell.length_c   1.000
_cell.angle_alpha   90.00
_cell.angle_beta   90.00
_cell.angle_gamma   90.00
#
_symmetry.space_group_name_H-M   'P 1'
#
loop_
_entity.id
_entity.type
_entity.pdbx_description
1 polymer ?
#
loop_
_entity_poly.entity_id
_entity_poly.type
_entity_poly.pdbx_seq_one_letter_code
_entity_poly.pdbx_strand_id
1 'polypeptide(L)'
;MACTLDGSYIQNADPLIMEKLQACKDFSDSQVDGMETLLLSGKTKYGNVSTWNRQTLKDLGVLPLYLTRNIWGVFKTSTKRRYLKTFMFTLRKTKTRKSKFKKLFQQISTHKIKRGAGCTVGNITHVTVSDNSFPFGYEQTQFDLCLDISVLKDNLNSICEKVHDDDFQKVILKKLNQAFPAGVSDEEVQVLVSVSRMASLDDISKWKIT
;
A
#
# COMPACT_ATOMS: atom_id res chain seq x y z
N MET A 1 -16.69 23.22 -0.72
CA MET A 1 -17.52 23.18 0.50
C MET A 1 -17.63 21.78 1.09
N ALA A 2 -17.87 20.72 0.29
CA ALA A 2 -17.96 19.35 0.83
C ALA A 2 -16.73 18.89 1.63
N CYS A 3 -15.51 19.30 1.23
CA CYS A 3 -14.26 18.88 1.88
C CYS A 3 -14.02 19.45 3.28
N THR A 4 -14.81 20.45 3.71
CA THR A 4 -14.69 21.07 5.04
C THR A 4 -15.79 20.61 5.99
N LEU A 5 -16.70 19.75 5.52
CA LEU A 5 -17.75 19.17 6.36
C LEU A 5 -17.13 18.20 7.36
N ASP A 6 -17.59 18.23 8.60
CA ASP A 6 -17.15 17.28 9.60
C ASP A 6 -17.78 15.89 9.39
N GLY A 7 -17.20 14.87 10.03
CA GLY A 7 -17.67 13.49 9.90
C GLY A 7 -19.13 13.28 10.28
N SER A 8 -19.61 13.99 11.31
CA SER A 8 -20.98 13.84 11.81
C SER A 8 -22.02 14.46 10.87
N TYR A 9 -21.63 15.48 10.10
CA TYR A 9 -22.44 15.98 9.02
C TYR A 9 -22.44 15.02 7.83
N ILE A 10 -21.26 14.51 7.42
CA ILE A 10 -21.15 13.60 6.27
C ILE A 10 -21.99 12.33 6.46
N GLN A 11 -21.97 11.72 7.64
CA GLN A 11 -22.74 10.48 7.92
C GLN A 11 -24.26 10.68 7.79
N ASN A 12 -24.76 11.89 8.04
CA ASN A 12 -26.18 12.23 8.04
C ASN A 12 -26.63 12.96 6.76
N ALA A 13 -25.69 13.28 5.87
CA ALA A 13 -25.96 13.99 4.64
C ALA A 13 -26.68 13.11 3.61
N ASP A 14 -27.22 13.75 2.58
CA ASP A 14 -27.78 13.05 1.43
C ASP A 14 -26.70 12.14 0.77
N PRO A 15 -27.03 10.90 0.38
CA PRO A 15 -26.07 9.96 -0.20
C PRO A 15 -25.29 10.49 -1.42
N LEU A 16 -25.83 11.49 -2.14
CA LEU A 16 -25.14 12.17 -3.25
C LEU A 16 -23.91 12.97 -2.81
N ILE A 17 -23.71 13.21 -1.50
CA ILE A 17 -22.51 13.86 -0.97
C ILE A 17 -21.23 13.12 -1.38
N MET A 18 -21.30 11.80 -1.54
CA MET A 18 -20.17 10.97 -1.94
C MET A 18 -19.54 11.44 -3.25
N GLU A 19 -20.37 11.89 -4.20
CA GLU A 19 -19.93 12.42 -5.50
C GLU A 19 -19.14 13.72 -5.36
N LYS A 20 -19.53 14.56 -4.40
CA LYS A 20 -18.82 15.81 -4.11
C LYS A 20 -17.52 15.57 -3.36
N LEU A 21 -17.48 14.55 -2.50
CA LEU A 21 -16.28 14.20 -1.74
C LEU A 21 -15.17 13.65 -2.65
N GLN A 22 -15.49 13.01 -3.79
CA GLN A 22 -14.48 12.55 -4.74
C GLN A 22 -13.54 13.66 -5.24
N ALA A 23 -13.98 14.93 -5.24
CA ALA A 23 -13.18 16.08 -5.65
C ALA A 23 -12.22 16.58 -4.55
N CYS A 24 -12.29 16.02 -3.33
CA CYS A 24 -11.48 16.46 -2.20
C CYS A 24 -10.06 15.91 -2.27
N LYS A 25 -9.11 16.72 -1.78
CA LYS A 25 -7.67 16.39 -1.78
C LYS A 25 -7.25 15.52 -0.60
N ASP A 26 -7.98 15.64 0.52
CA ASP A 26 -7.73 14.88 1.74
C ASP A 26 -8.96 14.81 2.63
N PHE A 27 -8.90 13.88 3.59
CA PHE A 27 -9.92 13.67 4.61
C PHE A 27 -9.26 13.46 5.98
N SER A 28 -9.89 13.97 7.03
CA SER A 28 -9.60 13.58 8.41
C SER A 28 -10.14 12.18 8.71
N ASP A 29 -9.65 11.57 9.78
CA ASP A 29 -10.15 10.25 10.21
C ASP A 29 -11.67 10.30 10.52
N SER A 30 -12.15 11.38 11.15
CA SER A 30 -13.60 11.58 11.37
C SER A 30 -14.41 11.69 10.09
N GLN A 31 -13.89 12.34 9.04
CA GLN A 31 -14.54 12.40 7.74
C GLN A 31 -14.61 11.02 7.09
N VAL A 32 -13.52 10.23 7.20
CA VAL A 32 -13.49 8.85 6.70
C VAL A 32 -14.52 7.99 7.41
N ASP A 33 -14.64 8.08 8.74
CA ASP A 33 -15.64 7.33 9.51
C ASP A 33 -17.08 7.67 9.06
N GLY A 34 -17.37 8.95 8.85
CA GLY A 34 -18.67 9.39 8.35
C GLY A 34 -18.96 8.89 6.93
N MET A 35 -17.96 8.91 6.06
CA MET A 35 -18.05 8.35 4.70
C MET A 35 -18.31 6.85 4.72
N GLU A 36 -17.56 6.09 5.52
CA GLU A 36 -17.73 4.64 5.62
C GLU A 36 -19.08 4.26 6.20
N THR A 37 -19.58 4.99 7.19
CA THR A 37 -20.93 4.81 7.74
C THR A 37 -21.99 4.94 6.64
N LEU A 38 -21.88 6.00 5.81
CA LEU A 38 -22.80 6.22 4.71
C LEU A 38 -22.70 5.13 3.63
N LEU A 39 -21.48 4.69 3.27
CA LEU A 39 -21.26 3.60 2.32
C LEU A 39 -21.80 2.27 2.84
N LEU A 40 -21.58 1.95 4.12
CA LEU A 40 -22.05 0.73 4.78
C LEU A 40 -23.57 0.69 4.93
N SER A 41 -24.23 1.85 5.02
CA SER A 41 -25.70 1.93 5.05
C SER A 41 -26.37 1.35 3.79
N GLY A 42 -25.63 1.24 2.69
CA GLY A 42 -26.14 0.77 1.40
C GLY A 42 -27.07 1.75 0.67
N LYS A 43 -27.31 2.95 1.24
CA LYS A 43 -28.20 3.98 0.68
C LYS A 43 -27.57 4.80 -0.44
N THR A 44 -26.24 4.73 -0.60
CA THR A 44 -25.54 5.40 -1.71
C THR A 44 -25.84 4.70 -3.03
N LYS A 45 -25.59 5.41 -4.16
CA LYS A 45 -25.72 4.82 -5.50
C LYS A 45 -24.85 3.57 -5.73
N TYR A 46 -23.85 3.35 -4.88
CA TYR A 46 -22.95 2.19 -4.95
C TYR A 46 -23.58 0.92 -4.37
N GLY A 47 -24.70 1.04 -3.65
CA GLY A 47 -25.40 -0.07 -3.02
C GLY A 47 -24.60 -0.71 -1.88
N ASN A 48 -24.96 -1.94 -1.52
CA ASN A 48 -24.35 -2.68 -0.41
C ASN A 48 -22.89 -3.06 -0.71
N VAL A 49 -21.98 -2.80 0.23
CA VAL A 49 -20.54 -3.07 0.09
C VAL A 49 -20.23 -4.53 -0.27
N SER A 50 -21.05 -5.48 0.20
CA SER A 50 -20.92 -6.91 -0.13
C SER A 50 -21.12 -7.25 -1.61
N THR A 51 -21.81 -6.39 -2.37
CA THR A 51 -22.04 -6.58 -3.82
C THR A 51 -21.04 -5.81 -4.68
N TRP A 52 -20.16 -5.02 -4.07
CA TRP A 52 -19.22 -4.19 -4.81
C TRP A 52 -18.21 -5.03 -5.59
N ASN A 53 -17.90 -4.55 -6.79
CA ASN A 53 -16.91 -5.18 -7.66
C ASN A 53 -15.84 -4.17 -8.10
N ARG A 54 -14.97 -4.58 -9.03
CA ARG A 54 -13.91 -3.72 -9.55
C ARG A 54 -14.44 -2.41 -10.14
N GLN A 55 -15.61 -2.44 -10.80
CA GLN A 55 -16.21 -1.26 -11.40
C GLN A 55 -16.69 -0.30 -10.31
N THR A 56 -17.38 -0.80 -9.28
CA THR A 56 -17.79 0.04 -8.13
C THR A 56 -16.60 0.74 -7.48
N LEU A 57 -15.48 0.03 -7.29
CA LEU A 57 -14.25 0.62 -6.75
C LEU A 57 -13.65 1.69 -7.67
N LYS A 58 -13.79 1.57 -9.00
CA LYS A 58 -13.37 2.62 -9.93
C LYS A 58 -14.30 3.83 -9.88
N ASP A 59 -15.60 3.60 -9.78
CA ASP A 59 -16.62 4.66 -9.76
C ASP A 59 -16.53 5.50 -8.48
N LEU A 60 -15.93 4.96 -7.41
CA LEU A 60 -15.57 5.68 -6.19
C LEU A 60 -14.37 6.64 -6.36
N GLY A 61 -13.70 6.64 -7.50
CA GLY A 61 -12.61 7.57 -7.80
C GLY A 61 -11.42 7.43 -6.85
N VAL A 62 -11.07 8.53 -6.16
CA VAL A 62 -9.92 8.58 -5.24
C VAL A 62 -10.23 8.01 -3.86
N LEU A 63 -11.51 7.89 -3.50
CA LEU A 63 -11.95 7.52 -2.15
C LEU A 63 -11.40 6.17 -1.65
N PRO A 64 -11.18 5.14 -2.48
CA PRO A 64 -10.55 3.89 -2.05
C PRO A 64 -9.17 4.05 -1.42
N LEU A 65 -8.47 5.18 -1.64
CA LEU A 65 -7.22 5.51 -0.94
C LEU A 65 -7.40 5.69 0.57
N TYR A 66 -8.60 6.07 1.00
CA TYR A 66 -8.94 6.45 2.38
C TYR A 66 -9.73 5.39 3.13
N LEU A 67 -10.32 4.44 2.42
CA LEU A 67 -11.10 3.37 3.02
C LEU A 67 -10.23 2.53 3.96
N THR A 68 -10.86 2.10 5.05
CA THR A 68 -10.26 1.34 6.12
C THR A 68 -10.52 -0.16 5.95
N ARG A 69 -10.04 -0.96 6.91
CA ARG A 69 -10.34 -2.37 7.00
C ARG A 69 -11.85 -2.67 7.10
N ASN A 70 -12.69 -1.73 7.55
CA ASN A 70 -14.14 -1.94 7.61
C ASN A 70 -14.71 -2.25 6.22
N ILE A 71 -14.29 -1.49 5.20
CA ILE A 71 -14.69 -1.73 3.82
C ILE A 71 -13.76 -2.74 3.16
N TRP A 72 -12.44 -2.58 3.28
CA TRP A 72 -11.49 -3.49 2.63
C TRP A 72 -11.60 -4.93 3.12
N GLY A 73 -12.04 -5.16 4.36
CA GLY A 73 -12.23 -6.49 4.94
C GLY A 73 -13.28 -7.34 4.21
N VAL A 74 -14.24 -6.70 3.52
CA VAL A 74 -15.33 -7.37 2.80
C VAL A 74 -14.83 -8.03 1.50
N PHE A 75 -13.76 -7.49 0.89
CA PHE A 75 -13.31 -7.94 -0.43
C PHE A 75 -12.38 -9.15 -0.38
N LYS A 76 -12.60 -10.08 -1.30
CA LYS A 76 -11.65 -11.17 -1.62
C LYS A 76 -10.32 -10.59 -2.11
N THR A 77 -9.21 -11.26 -1.78
CA THR A 77 -7.85 -10.88 -2.20
C THR A 77 -7.71 -10.75 -3.71
N SER A 78 -8.39 -11.60 -4.50
CA SER A 78 -8.38 -11.53 -5.96
C SER A 78 -9.01 -10.24 -6.50
N THR A 79 -10.12 -9.78 -5.91
CA THR A 79 -10.78 -8.51 -6.27
C THR A 79 -9.88 -7.33 -5.93
N LYS A 80 -9.31 -7.30 -4.72
CA LYS A 80 -8.32 -6.29 -4.30
C LYS A 80 -7.16 -6.22 -5.28
N ARG A 81 -6.51 -7.35 -5.56
CA ARG A 81 -5.36 -7.42 -6.47
C ARG A 81 -5.69 -6.87 -7.86
N ARG A 82 -6.83 -7.27 -8.45
CA ARG A 82 -7.25 -6.82 -9.78
C ARG A 82 -7.52 -5.31 -9.83
N TYR A 83 -8.12 -4.76 -8.78
CA TYR A 83 -8.35 -3.31 -8.66
C TYR A 83 -7.04 -2.55 -8.48
N LEU A 84 -6.21 -2.98 -7.54
CA LEU A 84 -4.96 -2.30 -7.17
C LEU A 84 -3.96 -2.19 -8.33
N LYS A 85 -3.94 -3.14 -9.27
CA LYS A 85 -3.11 -3.05 -10.49
C LYS A 85 -3.32 -1.73 -11.25
N THR A 86 -4.57 -1.30 -11.40
CA THR A 86 -4.89 -0.04 -12.11
C THR A 86 -4.86 1.16 -11.17
N PHE A 87 -5.33 0.97 -9.93
CA PHE A 87 -5.40 2.07 -8.97
C PHE A 87 -4.02 2.57 -8.55
N MET A 88 -3.09 1.65 -8.24
CA MET A 88 -1.72 2.00 -7.85
C MET A 88 -0.95 2.70 -8.98
N PHE A 89 -1.17 2.28 -10.23
CA PHE A 89 -0.62 2.98 -11.39
C PHE A 89 -1.08 4.44 -11.42
N THR A 90 -2.38 4.67 -11.22
CA THR A 90 -2.97 6.01 -11.19
C THR A 90 -2.39 6.85 -10.06
N LEU A 91 -2.33 6.30 -8.84
CA LEU A 91 -1.79 7.00 -7.66
C LEU A 91 -0.31 7.38 -7.81
N ARG A 92 0.50 6.52 -8.44
CA ARG A 92 1.92 6.81 -8.71
C ARG A 92 2.06 7.90 -9.77
N LYS A 93 1.27 7.84 -10.86
CA LYS A 93 1.24 8.87 -11.90
C LYS A 93 0.86 10.25 -11.35
N THR A 94 -0.05 10.30 -10.38
CA THR A 94 -0.47 11.55 -9.72
C THR A 94 0.44 11.99 -8.57
N LYS A 95 1.59 11.31 -8.36
CA LYS A 95 2.56 11.61 -7.29
C LYS A 95 1.92 11.68 -5.90
N THR A 96 1.03 10.73 -5.61
CA THR A 96 0.39 10.60 -4.30
C THR A 96 1.45 10.50 -3.19
N ARG A 97 1.21 11.15 -2.04
CA ARG A 97 2.16 11.13 -0.91
C ARG A 97 2.42 9.70 -0.44
N LYS A 98 3.70 9.35 -0.21
CA LYS A 98 4.13 8.01 0.27
C LYS A 98 3.39 7.57 1.54
N SER A 99 3.09 8.49 2.46
CA SER A 99 2.33 8.22 3.68
C SER A 99 0.91 7.69 3.41
N LYS A 100 0.26 8.11 2.33
CA LYS A 100 -1.07 7.61 1.94
C LYS A 100 -0.98 6.18 1.41
N PHE A 101 0.06 5.84 0.66
CA PHE A 101 0.31 4.45 0.27
C PHE A 101 0.52 3.56 1.49
N LYS A 102 1.35 4.00 2.45
CA LYS A 102 1.56 3.27 3.72
C LYS A 102 0.23 3.00 4.44
N LYS A 103 -0.59 4.03 4.65
CA LYS A 103 -1.93 3.88 5.24
C LYS A 103 -2.79 2.89 4.44
N LEU A 104 -2.86 3.02 3.12
CA LEU A 104 -3.63 2.12 2.27
C LEU A 104 -3.16 0.66 2.41
N PHE A 105 -1.85 0.40 2.34
CA PHE A 105 -1.30 -0.95 2.50
C PHE A 105 -1.62 -1.54 3.87
N GLN A 106 -1.61 -0.75 4.94
CA GLN A 106 -2.03 -1.20 6.26
C GLN A 106 -3.52 -1.59 6.29
N GLN A 107 -4.39 -0.81 5.65
CA GLN A 107 -5.84 -1.06 5.63
C GLN A 107 -6.24 -2.26 4.74
N ILE A 108 -5.58 -2.46 3.60
CA ILE A 108 -5.90 -3.56 2.66
C ILE A 108 -5.32 -4.91 3.08
N SER A 109 -4.21 -4.90 3.84
CA SER A 109 -3.46 -6.10 4.18
C SER A 109 -4.18 -6.93 5.23
N THR A 110 -4.44 -8.19 4.91
CA THR A 110 -4.93 -9.18 5.86
C THR A 110 -3.75 -9.69 6.66
N HIS A 111 -3.64 -9.31 7.94
CA HIS A 111 -2.59 -9.77 8.85
C HIS A 111 -2.88 -11.21 9.31
N LYS A 112 -2.98 -12.15 8.38
CA LYS A 112 -3.11 -13.57 8.72
C LYS A 112 -1.70 -14.15 8.78
N ILE A 113 -1.12 -14.14 9.98
CA ILE A 113 0.17 -14.79 10.28
C ILE A 113 0.02 -16.28 9.96
N LYS A 114 0.48 -16.69 8.78
CA LYS A 114 0.69 -18.11 8.47
C LYS A 114 2.10 -18.46 8.88
N ARG A 115 2.24 -19.19 9.99
CA ARG A 115 3.52 -19.79 10.37
C ARG A 115 3.82 -20.91 9.38
N GLY A 116 4.83 -20.73 8.55
CA GLY A 116 5.31 -21.73 7.60
C GLY A 116 6.82 -21.65 7.49
N ALA A 117 7.47 -22.81 7.42
CA ALA A 117 8.90 -22.89 7.12
C ALA A 117 9.10 -22.73 5.60
N GLY A 118 9.06 -21.49 5.11
CA GLY A 118 9.37 -21.17 3.71
C GLY A 118 8.40 -20.22 3.00
N CYS A 119 8.73 -19.88 1.75
CA CYS A 119 7.88 -19.09 0.89
C CYS A 119 6.66 -19.90 0.42
N THR A 120 5.46 -19.46 0.79
CA THR A 120 4.19 -20.12 0.44
C THR A 120 3.30 -19.26 -0.45
N VAL A 121 3.55 -17.95 -0.50
CA VAL A 121 2.82 -17.01 -1.35
C VAL A 121 3.29 -17.05 -2.81
N GLY A 122 4.53 -17.52 -3.04
CA GLY A 122 5.21 -17.56 -4.33
C GLY A 122 6.38 -16.57 -4.37
N ASN A 123 7.50 -17.02 -4.94
CA ASN A 123 8.74 -16.25 -4.96
C ASN A 123 8.54 -14.90 -5.67
N ILE A 124 9.18 -13.87 -5.11
CA ILE A 124 9.26 -12.55 -5.72
C ILE A 124 10.26 -12.67 -6.87
N THR A 125 9.79 -12.31 -8.06
CA THR A 125 10.54 -12.27 -9.32
C THR A 125 10.45 -10.87 -9.94
N HIS A 126 11.27 -10.60 -10.96
CA HIS A 126 11.16 -9.38 -11.76
C HIS A 126 9.73 -9.09 -12.24
N VAL A 127 8.97 -10.13 -12.64
CA VAL A 127 7.56 -9.99 -13.06
C VAL A 127 6.66 -9.52 -11.91
N THR A 128 6.84 -10.07 -10.71
CA THR A 128 6.08 -9.64 -9.54
C THR A 128 6.44 -8.23 -9.10
N VAL A 129 7.73 -7.86 -9.15
CA VAL A 129 8.20 -6.51 -8.82
C VAL A 129 7.69 -5.49 -9.83
N SER A 130 7.62 -5.84 -11.11
CA SER A 130 7.09 -4.98 -12.19
C SER A 130 5.60 -4.68 -12.02
N ASP A 131 4.83 -5.57 -11.38
CA ASP A 131 3.40 -5.36 -11.13
C ASP A 131 3.16 -4.07 -10.31
N ASN A 132 2.13 -3.31 -10.69
CA ASN A 132 1.82 -2.06 -10.01
C ASN A 132 1.25 -2.27 -8.61
N SER A 133 0.64 -3.42 -8.34
CA SER A 133 0.12 -3.75 -7.01
C SER A 133 1.19 -4.20 -6.02
N PHE A 134 2.42 -4.47 -6.45
CA PHE A 134 3.52 -4.84 -5.55
C PHE A 134 3.71 -3.79 -4.42
N PRO A 135 3.89 -4.22 -3.15
CA PRO A 135 4.06 -5.59 -2.64
C PRO A 135 2.76 -6.27 -2.13
N PHE A 136 1.59 -5.91 -2.65
CA PHE A 136 0.30 -6.45 -2.17
C PHE A 136 0.21 -7.98 -2.25
N GLY A 137 -0.17 -8.59 -1.12
CA GLY A 137 -0.38 -10.03 -0.98
C GLY A 137 0.75 -10.76 -0.25
N TYR A 138 1.86 -10.06 0.02
CA TYR A 138 2.85 -10.52 0.98
C TYR A 138 2.53 -9.95 2.37
N GLU A 139 2.84 -10.73 3.39
CA GLU A 139 3.03 -10.28 4.77
C GLU A 139 4.54 -10.19 5.04
N GLN A 140 4.99 -9.44 6.05
CA GLN A 140 6.42 -9.24 6.35
C GLN A 140 7.23 -10.54 6.32
N THR A 141 6.79 -11.60 7.01
CA THR A 141 7.51 -12.88 7.04
C THR A 141 7.56 -13.55 5.67
N GLN A 142 6.46 -13.53 4.92
CA GLN A 142 6.44 -14.07 3.56
C GLN A 142 7.24 -13.20 2.59
N PHE A 143 7.29 -11.89 2.81
CA PHE A 143 8.13 -10.97 2.04
C PHE A 143 9.62 -11.28 2.26
N ASP A 144 10.05 -11.54 3.50
CA ASP A 144 11.42 -12.00 3.79
C ASP A 144 11.70 -13.37 3.16
N LEU A 145 10.80 -14.33 3.33
CA LEU A 145 11.03 -15.70 2.84
C LEU A 145 10.95 -15.81 1.31
N CYS A 146 10.16 -14.98 0.63
CA CYS A 146 9.95 -15.03 -0.82
C CYS A 146 10.84 -14.08 -1.61
N LEU A 147 11.57 -13.17 -0.97
CA LEU A 147 12.49 -12.24 -1.64
C LEU A 147 13.91 -12.80 -1.62
N ASP A 148 14.34 -13.37 -2.75
CA ASP A 148 15.72 -13.83 -2.91
C ASP A 148 16.70 -12.65 -3.00
N ILE A 149 17.92 -12.87 -2.52
CA ILE A 149 18.99 -11.85 -2.51
C ILE A 149 19.33 -11.40 -3.93
N SER A 150 19.44 -12.33 -4.89
CA SER A 150 19.71 -12.00 -6.30
C SER A 150 18.60 -11.13 -6.89
N VAL A 151 17.34 -11.49 -6.66
CA VAL A 151 16.19 -10.71 -7.13
C VAL A 151 16.19 -9.31 -6.51
N LEU A 152 16.53 -9.18 -5.23
CA LEU A 152 16.67 -7.87 -4.59
C LEU A 152 17.73 -7.03 -5.29
N LYS A 153 18.93 -7.57 -5.54
CA LYS A 153 20.01 -6.86 -6.23
C LYS A 153 19.58 -6.36 -7.60
N ASP A 154 19.03 -7.26 -8.42
CA ASP A 154 18.67 -6.98 -9.80
C ASP A 154 17.50 -5.99 -9.94
N ASN A 155 16.72 -5.79 -8.86
CA ASN A 155 15.49 -4.99 -8.88
C ASN A 155 15.45 -3.91 -7.78
N LEU A 156 16.60 -3.58 -7.17
CA LEU A 156 16.66 -2.77 -5.95
C LEU A 156 15.88 -1.46 -6.07
N ASN A 157 16.14 -0.68 -7.12
CA ASN A 157 15.46 0.59 -7.34
C ASN A 157 13.93 0.42 -7.43
N SER A 158 13.44 -0.54 -8.22
CA SER A 158 12.00 -0.75 -8.39
C SER A 158 11.31 -1.20 -7.10
N ILE A 159 12.00 -2.01 -6.28
CA ILE A 159 11.51 -2.43 -4.97
C ILE A 159 11.45 -1.23 -4.03
N CYS A 160 12.53 -0.45 -3.92
CA CYS A 160 12.62 0.72 -3.03
C CYS A 160 11.63 1.84 -3.41
N GLU A 161 11.29 1.97 -4.69
CA GLU A 161 10.26 2.90 -5.16
C GLU A 161 8.84 2.48 -4.74
N LYS A 162 8.55 1.18 -4.70
CA LYS A 162 7.18 0.65 -4.51
C LYS A 162 6.85 0.26 -3.07
N VAL A 163 7.86 -0.07 -2.25
CA VAL A 163 7.67 -0.53 -0.87
C VAL A 163 7.68 0.66 0.10
N HIS A 164 6.54 0.90 0.75
CA HIS A 164 6.35 2.01 1.70
C HIS A 164 6.06 1.59 3.13
N ASP A 165 5.96 0.28 3.38
CA ASP A 165 5.73 -0.27 4.70
C ASP A 165 7.06 -0.46 5.44
N ASP A 166 7.16 0.07 6.66
CA ASP A 166 8.43 0.13 7.41
C ASP A 166 8.98 -1.27 7.69
N ASP A 167 8.12 -2.25 7.94
CA ASP A 167 8.55 -3.60 8.27
C ASP A 167 9.10 -4.33 7.04
N PHE A 168 8.58 -4.03 5.85
CA PHE A 168 9.11 -4.54 4.59
C PHE A 168 10.43 -3.83 4.23
N GLN A 169 10.54 -2.53 4.53
CA GLN A 169 11.77 -1.77 4.33
C GLN A 169 12.91 -2.29 5.22
N LYS A 170 12.63 -2.67 6.47
CA LYS A 170 13.62 -3.36 7.33
C LYS A 170 14.09 -4.69 6.72
N VAL A 171 13.18 -5.46 6.12
CA VAL A 171 13.54 -6.71 5.42
C VAL A 171 14.45 -6.42 4.22
N ILE A 172 14.17 -5.36 3.46
CA ILE A 172 15.02 -4.92 2.34
C ILE A 172 16.44 -4.62 2.83
N LEU A 173 16.59 -3.81 3.89
CA LEU A 173 17.90 -3.47 4.46
C LEU A 173 18.66 -4.71 4.95
N LYS A 174 17.98 -5.58 5.71
CA LYS A 174 18.55 -6.84 6.19
C LYS A 174 19.11 -7.67 5.03
N LYS A 175 18.35 -7.82 3.95
CA LYS A 175 18.79 -8.58 2.76
C LYS A 175 19.85 -7.86 1.96
N LEU A 176 19.83 -6.52 1.90
CA LEU A 176 20.85 -5.73 1.24
C LEU A 176 22.22 -5.94 1.90
N ASN A 177 22.29 -5.93 3.23
CA ASN A 177 23.54 -6.22 3.94
C ASN A 177 24.04 -7.66 3.71
N GLN A 178 23.12 -8.63 3.55
CA GLN A 178 23.49 -10.00 3.17
C GLN A 178 24.01 -10.06 1.73
N ALA A 179 23.47 -9.22 0.84
CA ALA A 179 23.88 -9.11 -0.55
C ALA A 179 25.28 -8.49 -0.71
N PHE A 180 25.64 -7.58 0.21
CA PHE A 180 26.86 -6.77 0.16
C PHE A 180 27.62 -6.84 1.51
N PRO A 181 28.19 -8.00 1.87
CA PRO A 181 28.91 -8.16 3.14
C PRO A 181 30.17 -7.28 3.24
N ALA A 182 30.73 -6.88 2.09
CA ALA A 182 31.88 -5.98 2.02
C ALA A 182 31.49 -4.48 2.06
N GLY A 183 30.20 -4.16 2.25
CA GLY A 183 29.67 -2.80 2.24
C GLY A 183 28.89 -2.46 0.95
N VAL A 184 27.90 -1.58 1.11
CA VAL A 184 26.95 -1.15 0.06
C VAL A 184 27.55 0.05 -0.68
N SER A 185 27.53 0.05 -2.01
CA SER A 185 28.13 1.14 -2.81
C SER A 185 27.28 2.42 -2.75
N ASP A 186 27.87 3.57 -3.11
CA ASP A 186 27.12 4.84 -3.15
C ASP A 186 25.93 4.77 -4.12
N GLU A 187 26.09 4.14 -5.28
CA GLU A 187 25.02 3.97 -6.28
C GLU A 187 23.83 3.17 -5.71
N GLU A 188 24.11 2.14 -4.92
CA GLU A 188 23.10 1.33 -4.25
C GLU A 188 22.42 2.07 -3.11
N VAL A 189 23.17 2.90 -2.37
CA VAL A 189 22.62 3.75 -1.29
C VAL A 189 21.68 4.81 -1.86
N GLN A 190 22.02 5.43 -2.99
CA GLN A 190 21.22 6.47 -3.62
C GLN A 190 19.81 5.97 -4.02
N VAL A 191 19.66 4.69 -4.38
CA VAL A 191 18.35 4.12 -4.75
C VAL A 191 17.50 3.66 -3.57
N LEU A 192 18.01 3.69 -2.33
CA LEU A 192 17.24 3.27 -1.16
C LEU A 192 16.06 4.21 -0.86
N VAL A 193 16.15 5.49 -1.22
CA VAL A 193 15.09 6.50 -1.08
C VAL A 193 14.41 6.50 0.31
N SER A 194 13.24 5.87 0.48
CA SER A 194 12.56 5.80 1.79
C SER A 194 13.10 4.69 2.68
N VAL A 195 13.71 3.66 2.10
CA VAL A 195 14.31 2.52 2.80
C VAL A 195 15.49 2.96 3.66
N SER A 196 16.30 3.93 3.22
CA SER A 196 17.44 4.45 3.99
C SER A 196 17.02 5.05 5.34
N ARG A 197 15.76 5.50 5.48
CA ARG A 197 15.22 6.02 6.76
C ARG A 197 15.00 4.94 7.80
N MET A 198 15.00 3.67 7.39
CA MET A 198 14.88 2.52 8.28
C MET A 198 16.25 1.97 8.69
N ALA A 199 17.35 2.54 8.19
CA ALA A 199 18.70 2.09 8.46
C ALA A 199 19.12 2.43 9.89
N SER A 200 19.72 1.46 10.56
CA SER A 200 20.41 1.62 11.82
C SER A 200 21.81 2.22 11.61
N LEU A 201 22.47 2.64 12.69
CA LEU A 201 23.86 3.09 12.63
C LEU A 201 24.82 2.00 12.14
N ASP A 202 24.53 0.72 12.41
CA ASP A 202 25.31 -0.42 11.92
C ASP A 202 25.10 -0.66 10.42
N ASP A 203 23.93 -0.34 9.87
CA ASP A 203 23.70 -0.37 8.42
C ASP A 203 24.49 0.76 7.75
N ILE A 204 24.38 1.97 8.29
CA ILE A 204 25.01 3.18 7.74
C ILE A 204 26.54 3.08 7.76
N SER A 205 27.13 2.49 8.80
CA SER A 205 28.59 2.34 8.91
C SER A 205 29.19 1.45 7.82
N LYS A 206 28.38 0.63 7.13
CA LYS A 206 28.78 -0.25 6.03
C LYS A 206 28.63 0.41 4.66
N TRP A 207 28.08 1.62 4.59
CA TRP A 207 27.89 2.33 3.33
C TRP A 207 29.20 2.99 2.88
N LYS A 208 29.58 2.73 1.63
CA LYS A 208 30.79 3.27 1.00
C LYS A 208 30.44 4.54 0.22
N ILE A 209 30.03 5.56 0.95
CA ILE A 209 29.73 6.89 0.39
C ILE A 209 31.07 7.61 0.17
N THR A 210 31.32 8.05 -1.06
CA THR A 210 32.56 8.75 -1.45
C THR A 210 32.25 10.20 -1.80
#